data_AF-A0A495JBZ6-F1
#
_entry.id   AF-A0A495JBZ6-F1
#
_cell.length_a   1.000
_cell.length_b   1.000
_cell.length_c   1.000
_cell.angle_alpha   90.00
_cell.angle_beta   90.00
_cell.angle_gamma   90.00
#
_symmetry.space_group_name_H-M   'P 1'
#
loop_
_entity.id
_entity.type
_entity.pdbx_description
1 polymer ?
#
loop_
_entity_poly.entity_id
_entity_poly.type
_entity_poly.pdbx_seq_one_letter_code
_entity_poly.pdbx_strand_id
1 'polypeptide(L)'
;MATDVWSVLAETQRLPWSFTPFERVGPLEFGMTHAQVQAATRGALCVAVSEGTSGNEGWAEFWLEQRTDARFSGPAVTTYYDESVGLAGVAVNALRGPQVALEGMRLVGQTPSRLEDEIADYLAAHSRELRYSQCADPCSPELGLVLRAQRAGDAVLTRPVMVAKAWADRCWDTSEGHIPTREWKTFEW
;
A
#
# COMPACT_ATOMS: atom_id res chain seq x y z
N MET A 1 4.09 27.85 -7.39
CA MET A 1 5.13 27.26 -6.52
C MET A 1 5.53 25.96 -7.16
N ALA A 2 6.82 25.72 -7.41
CA ALA A 2 7.26 24.44 -7.96
C ALA A 2 6.88 23.35 -6.97
N THR A 3 5.96 22.46 -7.35
CA THR A 3 5.58 21.31 -6.54
C THR A 3 6.82 20.42 -6.46
N ASP A 4 7.52 20.46 -5.34
CA ASP A 4 8.65 19.57 -5.10
C ASP A 4 8.14 18.14 -5.24
N VAL A 5 8.77 17.40 -6.15
CA VAL A 5 8.45 16.00 -6.44
C VAL A 5 8.52 15.13 -5.18
N TRP A 6 9.34 15.54 -4.21
CA TRP A 6 9.56 14.88 -2.93
C TRP A 6 8.68 15.39 -1.79
N SER A 7 7.71 16.28 -2.05
CA SER A 7 6.85 16.80 -1.00
C SER A 7 6.01 15.68 -0.35
N VAL A 8 6.27 15.46 0.94
CA VAL A 8 5.50 14.55 1.79
C VAL A 8 4.30 15.30 2.35
N LEU A 9 3.11 14.68 2.34
CA LEU A 9 1.94 15.22 3.03
C LEU A 9 2.17 15.21 4.54
N ALA A 10 1.80 16.32 5.17
CA ALA A 10 1.71 16.37 6.62
C ALA A 10 0.61 15.40 7.09
N GLU A 11 0.76 14.87 8.31
CA GLU A 11 -0.20 13.91 8.88
C GLU A 11 -1.64 14.40 8.88
N THR A 12 -1.85 15.67 9.21
CA THR A 12 -3.18 16.30 9.21
C THR A 12 -3.82 16.40 7.84
N GLN A 13 -3.05 16.19 6.76
CA GLN A 13 -3.50 16.20 5.38
C GLN A 13 -3.77 14.79 4.86
N ARG A 14 -3.40 13.74 5.59
CA ARG A 14 -3.63 12.35 5.19
C ARG A 14 -5.03 11.91 5.61
N LEU A 15 -5.68 11.15 4.74
CA LEU A 15 -6.92 10.47 5.08
C LEU A 15 -6.63 9.38 6.14
N PRO A 16 -7.35 9.34 7.27
CA PRO A 16 -7.14 8.32 8.28
C PRO A 16 -7.80 7.00 7.86
N TRP A 17 -6.99 5.96 7.64
CA TRP A 17 -7.45 4.62 7.27
C TRP A 17 -7.05 3.60 8.33
N SER A 18 -7.91 2.61 8.56
CA SER A 18 -7.58 1.42 9.36
C SER A 18 -7.25 0.24 8.46
N PHE A 19 -6.40 -0.66 8.93
CA PHE A 19 -6.12 -1.94 8.30
C PHE A 19 -6.61 -3.07 9.18
N THR A 20 -7.50 -3.89 8.63
CA THR A 20 -7.94 -5.16 9.21
C THR A 20 -7.43 -6.27 8.30
N PRO A 21 -6.45 -7.08 8.74
CA PRO A 21 -5.81 -8.10 7.92
C PRO A 21 -6.81 -8.97 7.16
N PHE A 22 -6.57 -9.15 5.86
CA PHE A 22 -7.40 -9.92 4.92
C PHE A 22 -8.84 -9.47 4.71
N GLU A 23 -9.31 -8.47 5.44
CA GLU A 23 -10.68 -7.95 5.33
C GLU A 23 -10.70 -6.62 4.57
N ARG A 24 -9.98 -5.61 5.06
CA ARG A 24 -10.06 -4.26 4.50
C ARG A 24 -8.87 -3.34 4.79
N VAL A 25 -8.72 -2.35 3.93
CA VAL A 25 -7.79 -1.22 4.04
C VAL A 25 -8.59 0.08 3.84
N GLY A 26 -8.92 0.77 4.93
CA GLY A 26 -9.79 1.94 4.91
C GLY A 26 -11.16 1.62 4.30
N PRO A 27 -11.60 2.33 3.24
CA PRO A 27 -12.88 2.05 2.58
C PRO A 27 -12.82 0.82 1.65
N LEU A 28 -11.64 0.25 1.41
CA LEU A 28 -11.44 -0.84 0.46
C LEU A 28 -11.56 -2.19 1.15
N GLU A 29 -12.44 -3.06 0.68
CA GLU A 29 -12.52 -4.46 1.13
C GLU A 29 -11.87 -5.37 0.10
N PHE A 30 -11.11 -6.36 0.55
CA PHE A 30 -10.53 -7.35 -0.36
C PHE A 30 -11.66 -8.13 -1.05
N GLY A 31 -11.47 -8.37 -2.34
CA GLY A 31 -12.45 -8.97 -3.23
C GLY A 31 -13.44 -8.01 -3.89
N MET A 32 -13.37 -6.71 -3.60
CA MET A 32 -14.11 -5.70 -4.38
C MET A 32 -13.70 -5.72 -5.86
N THR A 33 -14.68 -5.57 -6.75
CA THR A 33 -14.44 -5.25 -8.16
C THR A 33 -13.88 -3.83 -8.31
N HIS A 34 -13.26 -3.52 -9.45
CA HIS A 34 -12.78 -2.17 -9.73
C HIS A 34 -13.88 -1.10 -9.59
N ALA A 35 -15.10 -1.37 -10.05
CA ALA A 35 -16.23 -0.45 -9.93
C ALA A 35 -16.64 -0.22 -8.46
N GLN A 36 -16.57 -1.24 -7.61
CA GLN A 36 -16.83 -1.12 -6.18
C GLN A 36 -15.73 -0.31 -5.48
N VAL A 37 -14.46 -0.52 -5.83
CA VAL A 37 -13.35 0.31 -5.34
C VAL A 37 -13.57 1.78 -5.72
N GLN A 38 -13.89 2.06 -6.99
CA GLN A 38 -14.20 3.43 -7.44
C GLN A 38 -15.36 4.07 -6.67
N ALA A 39 -16.39 3.28 -6.36
CA ALA A 39 -17.54 3.76 -5.58
C ALA A 39 -17.15 4.03 -4.12
N ALA A 40 -16.33 3.16 -3.51
CA ALA A 40 -15.88 3.26 -2.12
C ALA A 40 -14.92 4.44 -1.89
N THR A 41 -14.14 4.83 -2.90
CA THR A 41 -13.18 5.94 -2.79
C THR A 41 -13.73 7.29 -3.26
N ARG A 42 -14.96 7.33 -3.80
CA ARG A 42 -15.55 8.54 -4.38
C ARG A 42 -15.60 9.67 -3.36
N GLY A 43 -15.18 10.88 -3.77
CA GLY A 43 -15.17 12.06 -2.90
C GLY A 43 -13.88 12.19 -2.06
N ALA A 44 -12.99 11.20 -2.12
CA ALA A 44 -11.70 11.21 -1.43
C ALA A 44 -10.54 10.94 -2.40
N LEU A 45 -10.71 9.95 -3.29
CA LEU A 45 -9.74 9.62 -4.34
C LEU A 45 -10.39 9.57 -5.72
N CYS A 46 -9.68 10.11 -6.72
CA CYS A 46 -10.03 9.99 -8.13
C CYS A 46 -9.11 8.98 -8.83
N VAL A 47 -9.69 8.17 -9.70
CA VAL A 47 -8.90 7.33 -10.62
C VAL A 47 -8.20 8.24 -11.60
N ALA A 48 -6.90 8.04 -11.86
CA ALA A 48 -6.29 8.65 -13.04
C ALA A 48 -5.74 7.66 -14.06
N VAL A 49 -5.35 6.44 -13.67
CA VAL A 49 -4.91 5.41 -14.61
C VAL A 49 -5.45 4.07 -14.15
N SER A 50 -5.92 3.27 -15.10
CA SER A 50 -6.25 1.86 -14.90
C SER A 50 -5.73 1.08 -16.09
N GLU A 51 -5.01 -0.01 -15.85
CA GLU A 51 -4.58 -0.95 -16.87
C GLU A 51 -5.13 -2.34 -16.52
N GLY A 52 -5.82 -2.95 -17.48
CA GLY A 52 -6.57 -4.19 -17.29
C GLY A 52 -8.00 -4.02 -17.82
N THR A 53 -8.37 -4.83 -18.81
CA THR A 53 -9.78 -4.96 -19.24
C THR A 53 -10.50 -5.83 -18.19
N SER A 54 -11.82 -5.67 -18.04
CA SER A 54 -12.62 -6.52 -17.14
C SER A 54 -12.24 -7.99 -17.27
N GLY A 55 -11.68 -8.58 -16.21
CA GLY A 55 -11.33 -9.99 -16.15
C GLY A 55 -9.93 -10.37 -16.64
N ASN A 56 -8.92 -9.50 -16.52
CA ASN A 56 -7.50 -9.89 -16.49
C ASN A 56 -6.83 -9.40 -15.19
N GLU A 57 -5.69 -9.99 -14.78
CA GLU A 57 -4.74 -9.38 -13.83
C GLU A 57 -4.58 -7.90 -14.18
N GLY A 58 -4.91 -7.02 -13.23
CA GLY A 58 -5.07 -5.61 -13.52
C GLY A 58 -4.68 -4.74 -12.34
N TRP A 59 -4.46 -3.46 -12.61
CA TRP A 59 -4.19 -2.50 -11.56
C TRP A 59 -4.86 -1.16 -11.84
N ALA A 60 -5.10 -0.40 -10.77
CA ALA A 60 -5.63 0.96 -10.89
C ALA A 60 -4.94 1.89 -9.89
N GLU A 61 -4.76 3.12 -10.32
CA GLU A 61 -4.07 4.19 -9.60
C GLU A 61 -5.03 5.31 -9.26
N PHE A 62 -5.01 5.65 -7.97
CA PHE A 62 -5.90 6.61 -7.35
C PHE A 62 -5.11 7.77 -6.78
N TRP A 63 -5.56 8.99 -7.08
CA TRP A 63 -4.97 10.24 -6.64
C TRP A 63 -5.91 10.91 -5.65
N LEU A 64 -5.38 11.74 -4.76
CA LEU A 64 -6.23 12.54 -3.88
C LEU A 64 -6.99 13.59 -4.71
N GLU A 65 -8.32 13.59 -4.64
CA GLU A 65 -9.18 14.48 -5.43
C GLU A 65 -8.84 15.97 -5.26
N GLN A 66 -8.42 16.34 -4.04
CA GLN A 66 -8.13 17.73 -3.68
C GLN A 66 -6.77 18.23 -4.18
N ARG A 67 -5.96 17.42 -4.90
CA ARG A 67 -4.61 17.82 -5.36
C ARG A 67 -4.29 17.37 -6.79
N THR A 68 -4.53 18.27 -7.74
CA THR A 68 -4.27 18.08 -9.17
C THR A 68 -2.80 18.22 -9.58
N ASP A 69 -1.93 18.78 -8.72
CA ASP A 69 -0.50 18.95 -8.95
C ASP A 69 0.36 17.75 -8.52
N ALA A 70 -0.27 16.73 -7.91
CA ALA A 70 0.41 15.58 -7.33
C ALA A 70 1.02 14.60 -8.36
N ARG A 71 0.80 14.81 -9.67
CA ARG A 71 1.19 13.89 -10.76
C ARG A 71 2.66 13.47 -10.72
N PHE A 72 3.54 14.34 -10.23
CA PHE A 72 4.98 14.07 -10.16
C PHE A 72 5.37 13.14 -9.01
N SER A 73 4.57 13.02 -7.94
CA SER A 73 4.89 12.20 -6.75
C SER A 73 4.26 10.80 -6.77
N GLY A 74 3.66 10.40 -7.90
CA GLY A 74 2.96 9.13 -8.06
C GLY A 74 1.58 9.05 -7.38
N PRO A 75 0.83 7.97 -7.65
CA PRO A 75 -0.53 7.76 -7.13
C PRO A 75 -0.53 7.70 -5.59
N ALA A 76 -1.62 8.12 -4.97
CA ALA A 76 -1.78 8.01 -3.51
C ALA A 76 -2.01 6.55 -3.07
N VAL A 77 -2.80 5.82 -3.87
CA VAL A 77 -3.11 4.40 -3.65
C VAL A 77 -3.06 3.68 -5.00
N THR A 78 -2.47 2.51 -4.98
CA THR A 78 -2.42 1.59 -6.12
C THR A 78 -3.12 0.30 -5.72
N THR A 79 -4.14 -0.10 -6.46
CA THR A 79 -4.88 -1.33 -6.24
C THR A 79 -4.54 -2.37 -7.29
N TYR A 80 -4.45 -3.63 -6.88
CA TYR A 80 -4.18 -4.79 -7.72
C TYR A 80 -5.37 -5.74 -7.70
N TYR A 81 -5.69 -6.28 -8.86
CA TYR A 81 -6.83 -7.15 -9.05
C TYR A 81 -6.39 -8.51 -9.59
N ASP A 82 -7.03 -9.52 -9.05
CA ASP A 82 -6.96 -10.91 -9.49
C ASP A 82 -8.35 -11.31 -10.01
N GLU A 83 -8.43 -12.05 -11.11
CA GLU A 83 -9.71 -12.45 -11.71
C GLU A 83 -10.58 -13.30 -10.78
N SER A 84 -9.95 -14.16 -9.98
CA SER A 84 -10.63 -15.10 -9.11
C SER A 84 -11.03 -14.49 -7.77
N VAL A 85 -10.31 -13.44 -7.33
CA VAL A 85 -10.51 -12.81 -6.03
C VAL A 85 -11.25 -11.48 -6.14
N GLY A 86 -10.95 -10.65 -7.14
CA GLY A 86 -11.24 -9.22 -7.16
C GLY A 86 -10.05 -8.41 -6.63
N LEU A 87 -10.29 -7.38 -5.82
CA LEU A 87 -9.22 -6.60 -5.17
C LEU A 87 -8.34 -7.53 -4.33
N ALA A 88 -7.10 -7.73 -4.76
CA ALA A 88 -6.17 -8.68 -4.17
C ALA A 88 -4.95 -8.01 -3.52
N GLY A 89 -4.66 -6.76 -3.88
CA GLY A 89 -3.56 -5.99 -3.27
C GLY A 89 -3.84 -4.49 -3.22
N VAL A 90 -3.32 -3.84 -2.18
CA VAL A 90 -3.38 -2.39 -1.97
C VAL A 90 -2.01 -1.91 -1.55
N ALA A 91 -1.37 -1.11 -2.39
CA ALA A 91 -0.13 -0.40 -2.08
C ALA A 91 -0.43 1.07 -1.79
N VAL A 92 0.19 1.60 -0.73
CA VAL A 92 -0.03 2.98 -0.29
C VAL A 92 1.26 3.79 -0.40
N ASN A 93 1.19 4.93 -1.08
CA ASN A 93 2.34 5.78 -1.33
C ASN A 93 2.79 6.51 -0.05
N ALA A 94 4.08 6.50 0.24
CA ALA A 94 4.63 7.09 1.46
C ALA A 94 4.52 8.63 1.47
N LEU A 95 4.57 9.29 0.31
CA LEU A 95 4.52 10.76 0.21
C LEU A 95 3.09 11.29 0.25
N ARG A 96 2.15 10.62 -0.44
CA ARG A 96 0.79 11.16 -0.70
C ARG A 96 -0.34 10.26 -0.24
N GLY A 97 -0.06 9.03 0.13
CA GLY A 97 -1.09 8.06 0.50
C GLY A 97 -1.83 8.41 1.79
N PRO A 98 -3.02 7.81 2.00
CA PRO A 98 -3.69 7.81 3.29
C PRO A 98 -2.77 7.31 4.40
N GLN A 99 -3.03 7.74 5.64
CA GLN A 99 -2.35 7.19 6.80
C GLN A 99 -3.06 5.91 7.22
N VAL A 100 -2.45 4.76 6.97
CA VAL A 100 -3.00 3.46 7.36
C VAL A 100 -2.51 3.07 8.75
N ALA A 101 -3.42 2.62 9.61
CA ALA A 101 -3.11 2.14 10.95
C ALA A 101 -3.54 0.68 11.17
N LEU A 102 -2.67 -0.15 11.73
CA LEU A 102 -2.95 -1.48 12.25
C LEU A 102 -3.04 -1.40 13.77
N GLU A 103 -4.25 -1.51 14.34
CA GLU A 103 -4.47 -1.41 15.80
C GLU A 103 -3.80 -0.18 16.45
N GLY A 104 -3.79 0.96 15.73
CA GLY A 104 -3.17 2.21 16.18
C GLY A 104 -1.70 2.37 15.75
N MET A 105 -1.02 1.31 15.35
CA MET A 105 0.32 1.38 14.76
C MET A 105 0.26 1.98 13.36
N ARG A 106 1.00 3.06 13.14
CA ARG A 106 1.00 3.83 11.89
C ARG A 106 1.95 3.20 10.88
N LEU A 107 1.45 2.83 9.70
CA LEU A 107 2.23 2.06 8.73
C LEU A 107 2.84 2.90 7.60
N VAL A 108 2.24 4.05 7.28
CA VAL A 108 2.63 4.88 6.12
C VAL A 108 3.50 6.04 6.59
N GLY A 109 4.54 6.37 5.82
CA GLY A 109 5.34 7.58 6.05
C GLY A 109 6.21 7.53 7.30
N GLN A 110 6.48 6.34 7.86
CA GLN A 110 7.31 6.19 9.06
C GLN A 110 8.78 5.94 8.68
N THR A 111 9.68 6.11 9.66
CA THR A 111 11.06 5.67 9.54
C THR A 111 11.11 4.13 9.50
N PRO A 112 11.73 3.50 8.48
CA PRO A 112 11.73 2.05 8.33
C PRO A 112 12.19 1.27 9.56
N SER A 113 13.35 1.63 10.13
CA SER A 113 13.89 0.93 11.31
C SER A 113 12.96 1.00 12.52
N ARG A 114 12.35 2.17 12.76
CA ARG A 114 11.39 2.34 13.86
C ARG A 114 10.14 1.49 13.65
N LEU A 115 9.59 1.49 12.43
CA LEU A 115 8.39 0.69 12.15
C LEU A 115 8.69 -0.81 12.17
N GLU A 116 9.89 -1.21 11.77
CA GLU A 116 10.38 -2.59 11.87
C GLU A 116 10.39 -3.08 13.33
N ASP A 117 10.92 -2.27 14.26
CA ASP A 117 10.88 -2.60 15.69
C ASP A 117 9.42 -2.70 16.20
N GLU A 118 8.57 -1.73 15.86
CA GLU A 118 7.16 -1.72 16.29
C GLU A 118 6.39 -2.94 15.75
N ILE A 119 6.59 -3.33 14.48
CA ILE A 119 5.90 -4.49 13.90
C ILE A 119 6.45 -5.81 14.46
N ALA A 120 7.75 -5.89 14.76
CA ALA A 120 8.35 -7.06 15.38
C ALA A 120 7.75 -7.31 16.77
N ASP A 121 7.65 -6.26 17.59
CA ASP A 121 7.03 -6.32 18.92
C ASP A 121 5.55 -6.72 18.83
N TYR A 122 4.81 -6.15 17.88
CA TYR A 122 3.41 -6.49 17.66
C TYR A 122 3.22 -7.96 17.27
N LEU A 123 4.03 -8.47 16.33
CA LEU A 123 3.94 -9.87 15.89
C LEU A 123 4.30 -10.82 17.03
N ALA A 124 5.35 -10.51 17.80
CA ALA A 124 5.73 -11.29 18.96
C ALA A 124 4.62 -11.35 20.01
N ALA A 125 3.97 -10.21 20.32
CA ALA A 125 2.84 -10.14 21.24
C ALA A 125 1.64 -10.99 20.78
N HIS A 126 1.47 -11.17 19.46
CA HIS A 126 0.41 -11.98 18.86
C HIS A 126 0.84 -13.40 18.50
N SER A 127 2.04 -13.84 18.92
CA SER A 127 2.63 -15.15 18.60
C SER A 127 2.70 -15.44 17.10
N ARG A 128 3.06 -14.43 16.30
CA ARG A 128 3.22 -14.50 14.85
C ARG A 128 4.68 -14.27 14.46
N GLU A 129 5.08 -14.77 13.30
CA GLU A 129 6.45 -14.62 12.82
C GLU A 129 6.64 -13.37 11.96
N LEU A 130 7.72 -12.64 12.22
CA LEU A 130 8.26 -11.66 11.27
C LEU A 130 9.08 -12.39 10.20
N ARG A 131 8.86 -12.03 8.93
CA ARG A 131 9.64 -12.52 7.79
C ARG A 131 10.24 -11.35 7.02
N TYR A 132 11.13 -11.67 6.10
CA TYR A 132 11.75 -10.69 5.22
C TYR A 132 11.62 -11.12 3.77
N SER A 133 11.39 -10.15 2.88
CA SER A 133 11.46 -10.37 1.44
C SER A 133 12.89 -10.64 0.97
N GLN A 134 13.07 -11.10 -0.28
CA GLN A 134 14.40 -11.16 -0.91
C GLN A 134 15.07 -9.76 -1.03
N CYS A 135 14.29 -8.68 -0.90
CA CYS A 135 14.76 -7.31 -0.87
C CYS A 135 14.92 -6.75 0.57
N ALA A 136 14.89 -7.62 1.57
CA ALA A 136 14.99 -7.29 3.00
C ALA A 136 13.87 -6.37 3.53
N ASP A 137 12.69 -6.41 2.91
CA ASP A 137 11.52 -5.70 3.43
C ASP A 137 10.84 -6.54 4.53
N PRO A 138 10.57 -5.98 5.72
CA PRO A 138 9.82 -6.67 6.76
C PRO A 138 8.42 -7.04 6.27
N CYS A 139 7.96 -8.25 6.57
CA CYS A 139 6.67 -8.74 6.11
C CYS A 139 6.07 -9.78 7.06
N SER A 140 4.75 -9.97 6.95
CA SER A 140 4.01 -10.98 7.70
C SER A 140 2.92 -11.56 6.79
N PRO A 141 3.14 -12.78 6.25
CA PRO A 141 2.11 -13.52 5.51
C PRO A 141 0.85 -13.74 6.34
N GLU A 142 0.96 -13.83 7.66
CA GLU A 142 -0.16 -13.97 8.60
C GLU A 142 -1.01 -12.70 8.73
N LEU A 143 -0.48 -11.56 8.30
CA LEU A 143 -1.23 -10.30 8.18
C LEU A 143 -1.56 -9.96 6.71
N GLY A 144 -0.89 -10.60 5.74
CA GLY A 144 -0.90 -10.15 4.36
C GLY A 144 -0.26 -8.77 4.22
N LEU A 145 0.86 -8.52 4.93
CA LEU A 145 1.52 -7.22 4.98
C LEU A 145 2.98 -7.32 4.54
N VAL A 146 3.40 -6.40 3.67
CA VAL A 146 4.81 -6.16 3.33
C VAL A 146 5.11 -4.67 3.53
N LEU A 147 6.09 -4.37 4.39
CA LEU A 147 6.51 -3.00 4.69
C LEU A 147 7.63 -2.58 3.75
N ARG A 148 7.23 -2.02 2.62
CA ARG A 148 8.17 -1.48 1.63
C ARG A 148 8.66 -0.10 2.02
N ALA A 149 9.73 0.34 1.38
CA ALA A 149 10.30 1.68 1.56
C ALA A 149 10.17 2.52 0.26
N GLN A 150 10.05 3.83 0.42
CA GLN A 150 10.03 4.83 -0.65
C GLN A 150 10.97 5.97 -0.32
N ARG A 151 11.71 6.46 -1.31
CA ARG A 151 12.53 7.66 -1.15
C ARG A 151 11.65 8.92 -1.10
N ALA A 152 11.99 9.83 -0.19
CA ALA A 152 11.42 11.16 -0.07
C ALA A 152 12.55 12.19 0.11
N GLY A 153 13.14 12.61 -1.01
CA GLY A 153 14.33 13.48 -0.99
C GLY A 153 15.52 12.78 -0.36
N ASP A 154 15.98 13.30 0.79
CA ASP A 154 17.08 12.74 1.58
C ASP A 154 16.61 11.73 2.65
N ALA A 155 15.31 11.52 2.77
CA ALA A 155 14.71 10.54 3.68
C ALA A 155 14.23 9.29 2.93
N VAL A 156 14.05 8.21 3.70
CA VAL A 156 13.37 6.99 3.26
C VAL A 156 12.20 6.75 4.22
N LEU A 157 11.02 6.51 3.66
CA LEU A 157 9.76 6.38 4.39
C LEU A 157 9.05 5.07 4.05
N THR A 158 8.27 4.55 4.99
CA THR A 158 7.52 3.31 4.80
C THR A 158 6.31 3.50 3.86
N ARG A 159 6.11 2.54 2.96
CA ARG A 159 4.95 2.39 2.06
C ARG A 159 4.41 0.96 2.16
N PRO A 160 3.37 0.68 2.95
CA PRO A 160 2.85 -0.66 3.12
C PRO A 160 2.19 -1.17 1.83
N VAL A 161 2.37 -2.46 1.57
CA VAL A 161 1.59 -3.25 0.61
C VAL A 161 0.80 -4.28 1.41
N MET A 162 -0.53 -4.23 1.30
CA MET A 162 -1.45 -5.13 1.99
C MET A 162 -2.15 -6.01 0.95
N VAL A 163 -2.28 -7.30 1.22
CA VAL A 163 -2.80 -8.28 0.26
C VAL A 163 -3.95 -9.10 0.84
N ALA A 164 -4.83 -9.56 -0.03
CA ALA A 164 -5.88 -10.51 0.30
C ALA A 164 -5.25 -11.84 0.74
N LYS A 165 -6.00 -12.63 1.50
CA LYS A 165 -5.53 -13.93 2.01
C LYS A 165 -5.01 -14.85 0.91
N ALA A 166 -5.62 -14.81 -0.27
CA ALA A 166 -5.21 -15.60 -1.43
C ALA A 166 -3.79 -15.26 -1.95
N TRP A 167 -3.34 -14.01 -1.77
CA TRP A 167 -2.02 -13.53 -2.17
C TRP A 167 -1.01 -13.49 -1.00
N ALA A 168 -1.44 -13.90 0.19
CA ALA A 168 -0.63 -13.80 1.40
C ALA A 168 0.46 -14.87 1.45
N ASP A 169 0.19 -16.06 0.92
CA ASP A 169 1.24 -17.06 0.75
C ASP A 169 2.31 -16.51 -0.20
N ARG A 170 3.58 -16.62 0.21
CA ARG A 170 4.73 -16.08 -0.52
C ARG A 170 4.63 -14.59 -0.87
N CYS A 171 3.87 -13.78 -0.12
CA CYS A 171 3.84 -12.32 -0.35
C CYS A 171 5.21 -11.64 -0.20
N TRP A 172 6.19 -12.34 0.38
CA TRP A 172 7.58 -11.91 0.54
C TRP A 172 8.49 -12.35 -0.62
N ASP A 173 8.01 -13.22 -1.51
CA ASP A 173 8.77 -13.69 -2.66
C ASP A 173 8.53 -12.76 -3.86
N THR A 174 9.59 -12.13 -4.33
CA THR A 174 9.60 -11.19 -5.46
C THR A 174 9.55 -11.88 -6.82
N SER A 175 9.71 -13.20 -6.86
CA SER A 175 9.75 -14.02 -8.08
C SER A 175 8.54 -14.94 -8.23
N GLU A 176 8.08 -15.54 -7.15
CA GLU A 176 6.97 -16.51 -7.13
C GLU A 176 5.72 -15.99 -6.43
N GLY A 177 5.80 -14.83 -5.77
CA GLY A 177 4.66 -14.18 -5.12
C GLY A 177 3.78 -13.41 -6.11
N HIS A 178 2.53 -13.17 -5.70
CA HIS A 178 1.54 -12.47 -6.53
C HIS A 178 1.71 -10.94 -6.54
N ILE A 179 2.53 -10.37 -5.65
CA ILE A 179 2.79 -8.92 -5.63
C ILE A 179 3.61 -8.56 -6.89
N PRO A 180 3.10 -7.69 -7.78
CA PRO A 180 3.75 -7.43 -9.06
C PRO A 180 5.17 -6.87 -8.93
N THR A 181 6.05 -7.23 -9.87
CA THR A 181 7.48 -6.84 -9.87
C THR A 181 7.72 -5.34 -9.69
N ARG A 182 6.81 -4.49 -10.20
CA ARG A 182 6.92 -3.02 -10.05
C ARG A 182 6.92 -2.57 -8.60
N GLU A 183 6.25 -3.29 -7.71
CA GLU A 183 6.30 -2.97 -6.29
C GLU A 183 7.74 -3.13 -5.80
N TRP A 184 8.44 -4.20 -6.17
CA TRP A 184 9.81 -4.55 -5.73
C TRP A 184 10.90 -3.57 -6.20
N LYS A 185 10.55 -2.62 -7.07
CA LYS A 185 11.45 -1.57 -7.51
C LYS A 185 11.44 -0.39 -6.53
N THR A 186 12.38 -0.41 -5.58
CA THR A 186 12.46 0.56 -4.47
C THR A 186 12.78 2.01 -4.90
N PHE A 187 13.18 2.26 -6.15
CA PHE A 187 13.70 3.56 -6.59
C PHE A 187 13.23 4.05 -7.98
N GLU A 188 12.17 3.47 -8.55
CA GLU A 188 11.59 4.04 -9.78
C GLU A 188 10.53 5.11 -9.45
N TRP A 189 10.50 6.13 -10.29
CA TRP A 189 10.14 7.54 -10.06
C TRP A 189 8.65 7.83 -9.84
#